data_AF-A0A3Q4GDJ3-F1
#
_entry.id   AF-A0A3Q4GDJ3-F1
#
_cell.length_a   1.000
_cell.length_b   1.000
_cell.length_c   1.000
_cell.angle_alpha   90.00
_cell.angle_beta   90.00
_cell.angle_gamma   90.00
#
_symmetry.space_group_name_H-M   'P 1'
#
loop_
_entity.id
_entity.type
_entity.pdbx_description
1 polymer ?
#
loop_
_entity_poly.entity_id
_entity_poly.type
_entity_poly.pdbx_seq_one_letter_code
_entity_poly.pdbx_strand_id
1 'polypeptide(L)'
;MGLLDDKMIDYFDSENQVKVPRQEWMRERLPADYWEKGTQSRKSKQQWFKVNIGILMERMRQNDSDLHVLQWMHGCEGETQPDGTLRFVRGVD
;
A
#
# COMPACT_ATOMS: atom_id res chain seq x y z
N MET A 1 -1.70 3.59 -0.83
CA MET A 1 -2.57 3.44 -2.01
C MET A 1 -2.11 2.22 -2.81
N GLY A 2 -3.00 1.64 -3.62
CA GLY A 2 -2.64 0.57 -4.56
C GLY A 2 -2.70 1.07 -6.01
N LEU A 3 -1.76 0.62 -6.84
CA LEU A 3 -1.72 0.89 -8.28
C LEU A 3 -1.77 -0.44 -9.05
N LEU A 4 -2.46 -0.43 -10.18
CA LEU A 4 -2.42 -1.48 -11.21
C LEU A 4 -2.36 -0.77 -12.56
N ASP A 5 -1.31 -1.01 -13.33
CA ASP A 5 -1.06 -0.35 -14.62
C ASP A 5 -1.26 1.18 -14.55
N ASP A 6 -0.56 1.82 -13.59
CA ASP A 6 -0.61 3.25 -13.28
C ASP A 6 -1.98 3.81 -12.87
N LYS A 7 -2.98 2.95 -12.66
CA LYS A 7 -4.31 3.34 -12.19
C LYS A 7 -4.48 3.06 -10.71
N MET A 8 -4.99 4.04 -9.98
CA MET A 8 -5.32 3.87 -8.57
C MET A 8 -6.47 2.89 -8.40
N ILE A 9 -6.21 1.78 -7.71
CA ILE A 9 -7.19 0.71 -7.48
C ILE A 9 -7.84 0.77 -6.10
N ASP A 10 -7.07 1.21 -5.09
CA ASP A 10 -7.55 1.40 -3.74
C ASP A 10 -6.89 2.56 -3.02
N TYR A 11 -7.55 3.04 -1.97
CA TYR A 11 -7.06 4.12 -1.12
C TYR A 11 -7.31 3.83 0.36
N PHE A 12 -6.44 4.38 1.22
CA PHE A 12 -6.54 4.33 2.67
C PHE A 12 -5.75 5.53 3.22
N ASP A 13 -6.28 6.17 4.26
CA ASP A 13 -5.65 7.25 5.01
C ASP A 13 -5.85 7.07 6.52
N SER A 14 -5.13 7.86 7.32
CA SER A 14 -5.15 7.77 8.79
C SER A 14 -6.37 8.39 9.47
N GLU A 15 -7.15 9.20 8.75
CA GLU A 15 -8.33 9.89 9.29
C GLU A 15 -9.55 8.97 9.22
N ASN A 16 -9.83 8.45 8.03
CA ASN A 16 -10.95 7.55 7.76
C ASN A 16 -10.63 6.11 8.19
N GLN A 17 -9.38 5.69 8.04
CA GLN A 17 -8.89 4.34 8.41
C GLN A 17 -9.71 3.19 7.81
N VAL A 18 -10.19 3.37 6.59
CA VAL A 18 -10.92 2.35 5.82
C VAL A 18 -10.28 2.23 4.43
N LYS A 19 -10.06 0.98 3.97
CA LYS A 19 -9.58 0.72 2.62
C LYS A 19 -10.78 0.81 1.67
N VAL A 20 -10.76 1.76 0.74
CA VAL A 20 -11.86 2.00 -0.19
C VAL A 20 -11.47 1.67 -1.65
N PRO A 21 -12.39 1.10 -2.44
CA PRO A 21 -12.19 0.92 -3.88
C PRO A 21 -12.12 2.27 -4.60
N ARG A 22 -11.25 2.34 -5.61
CA ARG A 22 -11.17 3.49 -6.53
C ARG A 22 -11.58 3.13 -7.97
N GLN A 23 -11.83 1.85 -8.24
CA GLN A 23 -12.34 1.37 -9.51
C GLN A 23 -13.69 0.65 -9.29
N GLU A 24 -14.64 0.88 -10.20
CA GLU A 24 -16.00 0.33 -10.12
C GLU A 24 -16.00 -1.20 -10.17
N TRP A 25 -15.25 -1.78 -11.10
CA TRP A 25 -15.14 -3.24 -11.24
C TRP A 25 -14.61 -3.94 -9.99
N MET A 26 -13.76 -3.27 -9.17
CA MET A 26 -13.32 -3.85 -7.89
C MET A 26 -14.43 -3.87 -6.86
N ARG A 27 -15.25 -2.82 -6.82
CA ARG A 27 -16.39 -2.73 -5.90
C ARG A 27 -17.42 -3.81 -6.23
N GLU A 28 -17.68 -4.04 -7.52
CA GLU A 28 -18.67 -5.01 -7.97
C GLU A 28 -18.21 -6.47 -7.84
N ARG A 29 -16.91 -6.74 -8.06
CA ARG A 29 -16.38 -8.11 -8.14
C ARG A 29 -15.75 -8.63 -6.85
N LEU A 30 -15.31 -7.76 -5.96
CA LEU A 30 -14.64 -8.18 -4.73
C LEU A 30 -15.60 -8.21 -3.54
N PRO A 31 -15.61 -9.31 -2.77
CA PRO A 31 -16.51 -9.45 -1.64
C PRO A 31 -16.17 -8.50 -0.49
N ALA A 32 -17.12 -8.28 0.42
CA ALA A 32 -16.93 -7.40 1.58
C ALA A 32 -15.73 -7.78 2.45
N ASP A 33 -15.48 -9.08 2.64
CA ASP A 33 -14.39 -9.58 3.48
C ASP A 33 -13.00 -9.25 2.91
N TYR A 34 -12.85 -9.10 1.59
CA TYR A 34 -11.62 -8.59 0.97
C TYR A 34 -11.29 -7.18 1.47
N TRP A 35 -12.30 -6.31 1.55
CA TRP A 35 -12.13 -4.92 1.99
C TRP A 35 -11.91 -4.81 3.50
N GLU A 36 -12.57 -5.65 4.30
CA GLU A 36 -12.36 -5.72 5.75
C GLU A 36 -10.95 -6.19 6.08
N LYS A 37 -10.51 -7.33 5.50
CA LYS A 37 -9.14 -7.84 5.68
C LYS A 37 -8.10 -6.84 5.20
N GLY A 38 -8.34 -6.20 4.05
CA GLY A 38 -7.49 -5.14 3.53
C GLY A 38 -7.40 -3.94 4.46
N THR A 39 -8.51 -3.55 5.10
CA THR A 39 -8.55 -2.46 6.08
C THR A 39 -7.73 -2.80 7.32
N GLN A 40 -7.88 -4.01 7.88
CA GLN A 40 -7.07 -4.44 9.02
C GLN A 40 -5.57 -4.44 8.70
N SER A 41 -5.19 -4.96 7.53
CA SER A 41 -3.80 -4.94 7.06
C SER A 41 -3.24 -3.51 6.97
N ARG A 42 -4.01 -2.56 6.43
CA ARG A 42 -3.60 -1.15 6.33
C ARG A 42 -3.48 -0.47 7.69
N LYS A 43 -4.37 -0.78 8.65
CA LYS A 43 -4.25 -0.32 10.05
C LYS A 43 -2.99 -0.84 10.72
N SER A 44 -2.66 -2.12 10.54
CA SER A 44 -1.40 -2.69 11.05
C SER A 44 -0.18 -1.99 10.46
N LYS A 45 -0.18 -1.71 9.15
CA LYS A 45 0.90 -0.96 8.49
C LYS A 45 1.00 0.49 8.98
N GLN A 46 -0.11 1.19 9.19
CA GLN A 46 -0.11 2.54 9.77
C GLN A 46 0.58 2.56 11.15
N GLN A 47 0.27 1.61 12.04
CA GLN A 47 0.94 1.51 13.34
C GLN A 47 2.43 1.18 13.19
N TRP A 48 2.77 0.31 12.23
CA TRP A 48 4.16 0.00 11.92
C TRP A 48 4.94 1.26 11.50
N PHE A 49 4.40 2.10 10.61
CA PHE A 49 5.05 3.37 10.22
C PHE A 49 5.21 4.32 11.40
N LYS A 50 4.18 4.46 12.24
CA LYS A 50 4.21 5.32 13.42
C LYS A 50 5.34 4.95 14.38
N VAL A 51 5.57 3.66 14.60
CA VAL A 51 6.64 3.16 15.47
C VAL A 51 8.01 3.29 14.78
N ASN A 52 8.11 2.91 13.50
CA ASN A 52 9.40 2.83 12.82
C ASN A 52 10.00 4.20 12.50
N ILE A 53 9.19 5.24 12.26
CA ILE A 53 9.75 6.57 12.04
C ILE A 53 10.51 7.08 13.28
N GLY A 54 9.98 6.84 14.49
CA GLY A 54 10.68 7.19 15.74
C GLY A 54 11.99 6.41 15.92
N ILE A 55 11.95 5.09 15.67
CA ILE A 55 13.16 4.24 15.73
C ILE A 55 14.22 4.72 14.73
N LEU A 56 13.82 5.08 13.51
CA LEU A 56 14.75 5.58 12.50
C LEU A 56 15.35 6.93 12.90
N MET A 57 14.54 7.85 13.42
CA MET A 57 15.02 9.15 13.89
C MET A 57 16.06 9.00 15.01
N GLU A 58 15.81 8.13 15.99
CA GLU A 58 16.78 7.84 17.07
C GLU A 58 18.09 7.28 16.52
N ARG A 59 18.02 6.29 15.62
CA ARG A 59 19.20 5.65 15.02
C ARG A 59 20.04 6.63 14.20
N MET A 60 19.37 7.55 13.52
CA MET A 60 20.00 8.58 12.69
C MET A 60 20.41 9.82 13.48
N ARG A 61 20.17 9.84 14.81
CA ARG A 61 20.42 10.99 15.70
C ARG A 61 19.70 12.27 15.22
N GLN A 62 18.51 12.10 14.66
CA GLN A 62 17.61 13.19 14.28
C GLN A 62 16.76 13.62 15.48
N ASN A 63 16.16 14.81 15.39
CA ASN A 63 15.25 15.36 16.38
C ASN A 63 13.98 15.89 15.69
N ASP A 64 12.99 16.31 16.48
CA ASP A 64 11.67 16.73 16.00
C ASP A 64 11.62 18.19 15.51
N SER A 65 12.77 18.86 15.30
CA SER A 65 12.79 20.26 14.83
C SER A 65 12.37 20.41 13.37
N ASP A 66 12.47 19.33 12.59
CA ASP A 66 12.18 19.32 11.14
C ASP A 66 11.18 18.22 10.77
N LEU A 67 10.60 18.35 9.57
CA LEU A 67 9.69 17.34 9.01
C LEU A 67 10.46 16.12 8.50
N HIS A 68 10.14 14.96 9.05
CA HIS A 68 10.65 13.67 8.56
C HIS A 68 9.56 12.89 7.84
N VAL A 69 9.90 12.31 6.69
CA VAL A 69 8.97 11.52 5.87
C VAL A 69 9.55 10.13 5.63
N LEU A 70 8.79 9.10 5.98
CA LEU A 70 9.11 7.71 5.68
C LEU A 70 8.20 7.21 4.55
N GLN A 71 8.79 6.80 3.43
CA GLN A 71 8.08 6.29 2.27
C GLN A 71 8.37 4.79 2.08
N TRP A 72 7.40 4.04 1.59
CA TRP A 72 7.54 2.61 1.26
C TRP A 72 6.72 2.29 0.02
N MET A 73 7.31 1.53 -0.89
CA MET A 73 6.65 1.02 -2.09
C MET A 73 6.89 -0.47 -2.18
N HIS A 74 5.82 -1.25 -2.26
CA HIS A 74 5.90 -2.69 -2.40
C HIS A 74 5.00 -3.14 -3.53
N GLY A 75 5.49 -4.01 -4.40
CA GLY A 75 4.74 -4.51 -5.54
C GLY A 75 5.52 -5.45 -6.44
N CYS A 76 4.95 -5.73 -7.60
CA CYS A 76 5.59 -6.54 -8.63
C CYS A 76 5.17 -6.05 -10.01
N GLU A 77 5.97 -6.41 -11.00
CA GLU A 77 5.71 -6.19 -12.41
C GLU A 77 5.56 -7.54 -13.10
N GLY A 78 4.52 -7.66 -13.92
CA GLY A 78 4.26 -8.83 -14.74
C GLY A 78 3.96 -8.43 -16.17
N GLU A 79 4.36 -9.27 -17.12
CA GLU A 79 4.16 -9.05 -18.55
C GLU A 79 3.27 -10.13 -19.13
N THR A 80 2.21 -9.71 -19.83
CA THR A 80 1.29 -10.62 -20.50
C THR A 80 1.96 -11.18 -21.75
N GLN A 81 2.06 -12.50 -21.84
CA GLN A 81 2.63 -13.22 -22.96
C GLN A 81 1.62 -13.38 -24.11
N PRO A 82 2.06 -13.71 -25.34
CA PRO A 82 1.15 -13.90 -26.48
C PRO A 82 0.07 -14.97 -26.28
N ASP A 83 0.31 -15.95 -25.41
CA ASP A 83 -0.65 -17.01 -25.03
C ASP A 83 -1.63 -16.59 -23.92
N GLY A 84 -1.55 -15.33 -23.47
CA GLY A 84 -2.39 -14.77 -22.41
C GLY A 84 -1.92 -15.07 -20.99
N THR A 85 -0.82 -15.79 -20.81
CA THR A 85 -0.25 -16.04 -19.48
C THR A 85 0.48 -14.81 -18.95
N LEU A 86 0.54 -14.65 -17.62
CA LEU A 86 1.29 -13.57 -16.97
C LEU A 86 2.66 -14.09 -16.54
N ARG A 87 3.74 -13.48 -17.03
CA ARG A 87 5.11 -13.77 -16.60
C ARG A 87 5.58 -12.73 -15.60
N PHE A 88 6.08 -13.16 -14.45
CA PHE A 88 6.75 -12.26 -13.50
C PHE A 88 8.01 -11.65 -14.11
N VAL A 89 8.20 -10.34 -13.94
CA VAL A 89 9.38 -9.61 -14.41
C VAL A 89 10.27 -9.24 -13.23
N ARG A 90 9.73 -8.51 -12.25
CA ARG A 90 10.49 -8.08 -11.06
C ARG A 90 9.60 -7.70 -9.89
N GLY A 91 10.19 -7.71 -8.69
CA GLY A 91 9.59 -7.17 -7.48
C GLY A 91 10.04 -5.73 -7.24
N VAL A 92 9.26 -5.00 -6.46
CA VAL A 92 9.61 -3.70 -5.88
C VAL A 92 9.39 -3.82 -4.38
N ASP A 93 10.38 -3.44 -3.58
CA ASP A 93 10.28 -3.36 -2.11
C ASP A 93 11.02 -2.12 -1.59
#